data_AF-A0A645I7T7-F1
#
_entry.id   AF-A0A645I7T7-F1
#
_cell.length_a   1.000
_cell.length_b   1.000
_cell.length_c   1.000
_cell.angle_alpha   90.00
_cell.angle_beta   90.00
_cell.angle_gamma   90.00
#
_symmetry.space_group_name_H-M   'P 1'
#
loop_
_entity.id
_entity.type
_entity.pdbx_description
1 polymer ?
#
loop_
_entity_poly.entity_id
_entity_poly.type
_entity_poly.pdbx_seq_one_letter_code
_entity_poly.pdbx_strand_id
1 'polypeptide(L)'
;MRYVPLLKRRVRSVSRAQKTLGMYSQESLADRLRSTVTTISAVIGWSLESAVETSVSMKSRAYGTGKRSMYSNFKFTKTDITMLVIFVLLLSGTLYGATVGSLDFNFYPKVASISTKSVAIFSYSCFAILALLPSILGFGEKISWKYYESKI
;
A
#
# COMPACT_ATOMS: atom_id res chain seq x y z
N MET A 1 -4.96 -8.63 1.61
CA MET A 1 -5.46 -9.03 2.95
C MET A 1 -7.00 -9.13 2.93
N ARG A 2 -7.59 -10.34 3.02
CA ARG A 2 -9.06 -10.55 2.91
C ARG A 2 -9.83 -10.36 4.23
N TYR A 3 -9.20 -10.61 5.37
CA TYR A 3 -9.89 -10.69 6.67
C TYR A 3 -10.39 -9.35 7.21
N VAL A 4 -9.64 -8.27 7.03
CA VAL A 4 -10.02 -6.92 7.53
C VAL A 4 -11.38 -6.46 6.99
N PRO A 5 -11.64 -6.44 5.66
CA PRO A 5 -12.94 -6.04 5.14
C PRO A 5 -14.06 -7.03 5.50
N LEU A 6 -13.77 -8.33 5.61
CA LEU A 6 -14.76 -9.35 6.02
C LEU A 6 -15.23 -9.12 7.45
N LEU A 7 -14.31 -8.95 8.40
CA LEU A 7 -14.64 -8.68 9.80
C LEU A 7 -15.45 -7.39 9.93
N LYS A 8 -15.06 -6.32 9.22
CA LYS A 8 -15.80 -5.06 9.20
C LYS A 8 -17.25 -5.24 8.74
N ARG A 9 -17.49 -6.05 7.68
CA ARG A 9 -18.84 -6.39 7.21
C ARG A 9 -19.62 -7.19 8.26
N ARG A 10 -18.97 -8.16 8.92
CA ARG A 10 -19.60 -8.98 9.96
C ARG A 10 -19.99 -8.17 11.19
N VAL A 11 -19.11 -7.32 11.71
CA VAL A 11 -19.42 -6.40 12.82
C VAL A 11 -20.64 -5.55 12.49
N ARG A 12 -20.71 -4.97 11.29
CA ARG A 12 -21.89 -4.17 10.87
C ARG A 12 -23.17 -5.01 10.81
N SER A 13 -23.11 -6.22 10.28
CA SER A 13 -24.27 -7.11 10.17
C SER A 13 -24.78 -7.51 11.56
N VAL A 14 -23.89 -7.93 12.46
CA VAL A 14 -24.25 -8.29 13.85
C VAL A 14 -24.78 -7.06 14.59
N SER A 15 -24.13 -5.90 14.47
CA SER A 15 -24.60 -4.67 15.10
C SER A 15 -26.00 -4.26 14.61
N ARG A 16 -26.30 -4.41 13.31
CA ARG A 16 -27.65 -4.17 12.77
C ARG A 16 -28.68 -5.13 13.35
N ALA A 17 -28.36 -6.42 13.42
CA ALA A 17 -29.25 -7.42 14.02
C ALA A 17 -29.50 -7.15 15.52
N GLN A 18 -28.48 -6.71 16.27
CA GLN A 18 -28.65 -6.34 17.67
C GLN A 18 -29.52 -5.09 17.84
N LYS A 19 -29.41 -4.11 16.93
CA LYS A 19 -30.27 -2.92 16.91
C LYS A 19 -31.74 -3.28 16.65
N THR A 20 -32.02 -4.19 15.72
CA THR A 20 -33.40 -4.64 15.45
C THR A 20 -34.01 -5.41 16.62
N LEU A 21 -33.17 -6.07 17.43
CA LEU A 21 -33.59 -6.78 18.64
C LEU A 21 -33.77 -5.86 19.87
N GLY A 22 -33.64 -4.54 19.70
CA GLY A 22 -33.80 -3.58 20.80
C GLY A 22 -32.62 -3.55 21.79
N MET A 23 -31.52 -4.27 21.52
CA MET A 23 -30.36 -4.34 22.41
C MET A 23 -29.41 -3.12 22.31
N TYR A 24 -29.88 -2.03 21.72
CA TYR A 24 -29.12 -0.79 21.54
C TYR A 24 -29.76 0.33 22.35
N SER A 25 -29.42 0.42 23.64
CA SER A 25 -29.82 1.57 24.46
C SER A 25 -28.91 2.76 24.14
N GLN A 26 -29.51 3.92 23.90
CA GLN A 26 -28.79 5.18 23.62
C GLN A 26 -28.53 6.01 24.88
N GLU A 27 -29.13 5.63 26.02
CA GLU A 27 -29.22 6.51 27.18
C GLU A 27 -27.98 6.48 28.09
N SER A 28 -27.23 5.38 28.12
CA SER A 28 -26.07 5.23 29.00
C SER A 28 -24.81 4.74 28.30
N LEU A 29 -23.66 5.32 28.66
CA LEU A 29 -22.34 4.87 28.20
C LEU A 29 -22.07 3.41 28.59
N ALA A 30 -22.57 2.97 29.75
CA ALA A 30 -22.40 1.58 30.22
C ALA A 30 -23.13 0.59 29.30
N ASP A 31 -24.35 0.93 28.88
CA ASP A 31 -25.14 0.08 27.97
C ASP A 31 -24.58 0.05 26.55
N ARG A 32 -24.03 1.18 26.09
CA ARG A 32 -23.31 1.25 24.81
C ARG A 32 -22.06 0.36 24.84
N LEU A 33 -21.36 0.31 25.96
CA LEU A 33 -20.19 -0.55 26.12
C LEU A 33 -20.60 -2.03 26.16
N ARG A 34 -21.66 -2.36 26.91
CA ARG A 34 -22.21 -3.71 27.00
C ARG A 34 -22.65 -4.24 25.64
N SER A 35 -23.42 -3.46 24.87
CA SER A 35 -23.85 -3.83 23.52
C SER A 35 -22.67 -4.02 22.55
N THR A 36 -21.64 -3.19 22.66
CA THR A 36 -20.42 -3.31 21.84
C THR A 36 -19.65 -4.60 22.18
N VAL A 37 -19.48 -4.91 23.46
CA VAL A 37 -18.82 -6.16 23.91
C VAL A 37 -19.60 -7.39 23.43
N THR A 38 -20.93 -7.37 23.52
CA THR A 38 -21.77 -8.46 23.02
C THR A 38 -21.62 -8.63 21.50
N THR A 39 -21.61 -7.54 20.73
CA THR A 39 -21.35 -7.61 19.28
C THR A 39 -19.98 -8.22 18.99
N ILE A 40 -18.94 -7.81 19.72
CA ILE A 40 -17.57 -8.33 19.55
C ILE A 40 -17.52 -9.82 19.88
N SER A 41 -18.08 -10.24 21.01
CA SER A 41 -18.14 -11.64 21.44
C SER A 41 -18.80 -12.53 20.36
N ALA A 42 -19.94 -12.09 19.82
CA ALA A 42 -20.63 -12.81 18.74
C ALA A 42 -19.78 -12.90 17.45
N VAL A 43 -19.04 -11.85 17.10
CA VAL A 43 -18.17 -11.83 15.91
C VAL A 43 -16.95 -12.73 16.12
N ILE A 44 -16.39 -12.79 17.34
CA ILE A 44 -15.29 -13.70 17.69
C ILE A 44 -15.75 -15.15 17.55
N GLY A 45 -16.90 -15.52 18.12
CA GLY A 45 -17.45 -16.88 18.00
C GLY A 45 -17.63 -17.28 16.54
N TRP A 46 -18.24 -16.41 15.73
CA TRP A 46 -18.37 -16.65 14.29
C TRP A 46 -17.02 -16.78 13.56
N SER A 47 -16.01 -16.01 13.97
CA SER A 47 -14.67 -16.04 13.36
C SER A 47 -13.92 -17.33 13.70
N LEU A 48 -14.06 -17.85 14.92
CA LEU A 48 -13.53 -19.16 15.31
C LEU A 48 -14.17 -20.29 14.51
N GLU A 49 -15.50 -20.29 14.39
CA GLU A 49 -16.23 -21.26 13.57
C GLU A 49 -15.73 -21.24 12.12
N SER A 50 -15.64 -20.04 11.53
CA SER A 50 -15.15 -19.85 10.17
C SER A 50 -13.70 -20.29 10.01
N ALA A 51 -12.87 -20.11 11.04
CA ALA A 51 -11.47 -20.55 11.04
C ALA A 51 -11.37 -22.08 11.07
N VAL A 52 -12.18 -22.75 11.89
CA VAL A 52 -12.27 -24.22 11.93
C VAL A 52 -12.74 -24.76 10.58
N GLU A 53 -13.84 -24.23 10.03
CA GLU A 53 -14.36 -24.65 8.71
C GLU A 53 -13.31 -24.44 7.61
N THR A 54 -12.64 -23.28 7.60
CA THR A 54 -11.57 -22.99 6.65
C THR A 54 -10.40 -23.96 6.82
N SER A 55 -10.01 -24.29 8.05
CA SER A 55 -8.92 -25.24 8.32
C SER A 55 -9.22 -26.64 7.80
N VAL A 56 -10.46 -27.11 7.97
CA VAL A 56 -10.92 -28.41 7.47
C VAL A 56 -10.94 -28.40 5.94
N SER A 57 -11.44 -27.32 5.32
CA SER A 57 -11.42 -27.14 3.86
C SER A 57 -9.99 -27.06 3.29
N MET A 58 -9.07 -26.44 4.02
CA MET A 58 -7.66 -26.40 3.64
C MET A 58 -7.05 -27.80 3.74
N LYS A 59 -7.31 -28.53 4.83
CA LYS A 59 -6.84 -29.91 5.01
C LYS A 59 -7.35 -30.85 3.91
N SER A 60 -8.63 -30.75 3.51
CA SER A 60 -9.19 -31.58 2.43
C SER A 60 -8.55 -31.31 1.07
N ARG A 61 -8.03 -30.10 0.85
CA ARG A 61 -7.22 -29.73 -0.33
C ARG A 61 -5.73 -30.07 -0.18
N ALA A 62 -5.39 -30.96 0.75
CA ALA A 62 -4.02 -31.38 1.05
C ALA A 62 -3.08 -30.21 1.43
N TYR A 63 -3.62 -29.13 2.01
CA TYR A 63 -2.81 -27.97 2.40
C TYR A 63 -1.78 -28.37 3.47
N GLY A 64 -0.49 -28.32 3.11
CA GLY A 64 0.63 -28.56 4.04
C GLY A 64 1.34 -29.90 3.85
N THR A 65 0.92 -30.70 2.87
CA THR A 65 1.44 -32.07 2.65
C THR A 65 2.59 -32.17 1.64
N GLY A 66 2.91 -31.09 0.89
CA GLY A 66 3.94 -31.14 -0.15
C GLY A 66 4.45 -29.78 -0.63
N LYS A 67 5.30 -29.81 -1.66
CA LYS A 67 5.87 -28.60 -2.29
C LYS A 67 4.74 -27.75 -2.90
N ARG A 68 4.76 -26.45 -2.62
CA ARG A 68 3.74 -25.50 -3.09
C ARG A 68 4.21 -24.73 -4.30
N SER A 69 3.35 -24.57 -5.29
CA SER A 69 3.50 -23.52 -6.30
C SER A 69 2.91 -22.21 -5.78
N MET A 70 3.55 -21.09 -6.09
CA MET A 70 3.05 -19.77 -5.75
C MET A 70 2.24 -19.23 -6.94
N TYR A 71 0.92 -19.08 -6.74
CA TYR A 71 0.09 -18.36 -7.69
C TYR A 71 0.09 -16.87 -7.36
N SER A 72 0.51 -16.07 -8.32
CA SER A 72 0.47 -14.61 -8.25
C SER A 72 -0.05 -14.09 -9.58
N ASN A 73 -0.97 -13.13 -9.55
CA ASN A 73 -1.50 -12.51 -10.77
C ASN A 73 -0.65 -11.29 -11.22
N PHE A 74 0.51 -11.05 -10.59
CA PHE A 74 1.42 -9.99 -11.01
C PHE A 74 2.26 -10.50 -12.18
N LYS A 75 2.02 -9.94 -13.37
CA LYS A 75 2.79 -10.21 -14.59
C LYS A 75 3.70 -9.02 -14.85
N PHE A 76 4.95 -9.30 -15.22
CA PHE A 76 5.88 -8.25 -15.63
C PHE A 76 5.42 -7.68 -16.97
N THR A 77 5.11 -6.39 -16.99
CA THR A 77 4.56 -5.72 -18.16
C THR A 77 5.64 -4.89 -18.87
N LYS A 78 5.41 -4.57 -20.16
CA LYS A 78 6.33 -3.71 -20.92
C LYS A 78 6.45 -2.32 -20.29
N THR A 79 5.38 -1.84 -19.65
CA THR A 79 5.37 -0.57 -18.90
C THR A 79 6.36 -0.60 -17.73
N ASP A 80 6.44 -1.71 -16.99
CA ASP A 80 7.41 -1.88 -15.89
C ASP A 80 8.85 -1.81 -16.41
N ILE A 81 9.12 -2.42 -17.57
CA ILE A 81 10.44 -2.36 -18.23
C ILE A 81 10.78 -0.92 -18.60
N THR A 82 9.85 -0.20 -19.25
CA THR A 82 10.10 1.18 -19.66
C THR A 82 10.37 2.09 -18.47
N MET A 83 9.63 1.94 -17.37
CA MET A 83 9.88 2.69 -16.14
C MET A 83 11.24 2.35 -15.52
N LEU A 84 11.61 1.07 -15.49
CA LEU A 84 12.91 0.63 -14.98
C LEU A 84 14.06 1.22 -15.81
N VAL A 85 13.96 1.20 -17.15
CA VAL A 85 14.98 1.79 -18.02
C VAL A 85 15.13 3.29 -17.77
N ILE A 86 14.03 4.03 -17.66
CA ILE A 86 14.06 5.48 -17.35
C ILE A 86 14.72 5.73 -15.99
N PHE A 87 14.37 4.94 -14.98
CA PHE A 87 14.95 5.04 -13.64
C PHE A 87 16.48 4.81 -13.66
N VAL A 88 16.93 3.74 -14.32
CA VAL A 88 18.36 3.41 -14.44
C VAL A 88 19.12 4.50 -15.20
N LEU A 89 18.55 5.03 -16.28
CA LEU A 89 19.17 6.13 -17.03
C LEU A 89 19.34 7.38 -16.17
N LEU A 90 18.29 7.80 -15.47
CA LEU A 90 18.34 8.96 -14.57
C LEU A 90 19.35 8.75 -13.43
N LEU A 91 19.39 7.56 -12.84
CA LEU A 91 20.34 7.20 -11.79
C LEU A 91 21.79 7.19 -12.30
N SER A 92 22.02 6.69 -13.52
CA SER A 92 23.36 6.71 -14.11
C SER A 92 23.86 8.15 -14.36
N GLY A 93 22.96 9.04 -14.78
CA GLY A 93 23.27 10.46 -14.99
C GLY A 93 23.62 11.19 -13.69
N THR A 94 22.94 10.89 -12.58
CA THR A 94 23.28 11.46 -11.26
C THR A 94 24.59 10.92 -10.73
N LEU A 95 24.84 9.61 -10.86
CA LEU A 95 26.10 8.98 -10.44
C LEU A 95 27.29 9.50 -11.24
N TYR A 96 27.14 9.71 -12.56
CA TYR A 96 28.18 10.32 -13.37
C TYR A 96 28.56 11.72 -12.84
N GLY A 97 27.58 12.56 -12.54
CA GLY A 97 27.81 13.89 -11.94
C GLY A 97 28.52 13.83 -10.57
N ALA A 98 28.22 12.80 -9.77
CA ALA A 98 28.89 12.55 -8.48
C ALA A 98 30.36 12.16 -8.67
N THR A 99 30.68 11.25 -9.59
CA THR A 99 32.06 10.80 -9.83
C THR A 99 32.98 11.88 -10.39
N VAL A 100 32.41 12.85 -11.12
CA VAL A 100 33.15 13.99 -11.70
C VAL A 100 33.44 15.08 -10.64
N GLY A 101 32.99 14.90 -9.38
CA GLY A 101 33.18 15.89 -8.31
C GLY A 101 32.40 17.19 -8.53
N SER A 102 31.43 17.18 -9.47
CA SER A 102 30.60 18.36 -9.76
C SER A 102 29.47 18.56 -8.74
N LEU A 103 29.28 17.59 -7.85
CA LEU A 103 28.39 17.65 -6.69
C LEU A 103 29.13 18.01 -5.38
N ASP A 104 30.45 18.20 -5.43
CA ASP A 104 31.24 18.51 -4.24
C ASP A 104 30.95 19.93 -3.77
N PHE A 105 30.22 20.04 -2.66
CA PHE A 105 29.92 21.30 -2.00
C PHE A 105 30.78 21.43 -0.75
N ASN A 106 31.88 22.19 -0.86
CA ASN A 106 32.74 22.48 0.28
C ASN A 106 32.15 23.62 1.10
N PHE A 107 31.76 23.32 2.34
CA PHE A 107 31.15 24.28 3.28
C PHE A 107 32.18 25.21 3.98
N TYR A 108 33.47 24.86 3.98
CA TYR A 108 34.55 25.63 4.63
C TYR A 108 35.75 25.80 3.68
N PRO A 109 36.51 26.92 3.71
CA PRO A 109 36.36 28.15 4.51
C PRO A 109 35.64 29.30 3.76
N LYS A 110 35.20 29.08 2.52
CA LYS A 110 34.25 29.93 1.80
C LYS A 110 33.18 29.03 1.19
N VAL A 111 31.92 29.45 1.23
CA VAL A 111 30.83 28.75 0.53
C VAL A 111 31.24 28.64 -0.93
N ALA A 112 31.59 27.42 -1.37
CA ALA A 112 31.95 27.20 -2.75
C ALA A 112 30.75 27.58 -3.63
N SER A 113 30.99 28.34 -4.70
CA SER A 113 29.96 28.64 -5.70
C SER A 113 29.42 27.33 -6.25
N ILE A 114 28.10 27.22 -6.38
CA ILE A 114 27.46 26.11 -7.10
C ILE A 114 28.17 25.97 -8.44
N SER A 115 28.71 24.78 -8.72
CA SER A 115 29.35 24.52 -10.00
C SER A 115 28.31 24.69 -11.10
N THR A 116 28.39 25.76 -11.88
CA THR A 116 27.50 26.04 -13.02
C THR A 116 27.99 25.39 -14.31
N LYS A 117 28.85 24.37 -14.19
CA LYS A 117 29.28 23.57 -15.34
C LYS A 117 28.07 22.84 -15.92
N SER A 118 28.03 22.69 -17.24
CA SER A 118 26.92 22.01 -17.95
C SER A 118 26.65 20.60 -17.40
N VAL A 119 27.69 19.90 -16.95
CA VAL A 119 27.59 18.56 -16.33
C VAL A 119 26.87 18.60 -14.97
N ALA A 120 27.10 19.64 -14.16
CA ALA A 120 26.45 19.81 -12.87
C ALA A 120 24.95 20.08 -13.06
N ILE A 121 24.59 21.00 -13.96
CA ILE A 121 23.19 21.32 -14.32
C ILE A 121 22.46 20.06 -14.78
N PHE A 122 23.07 19.27 -15.67
CA PHE A 122 22.50 18.00 -16.12
C PHE A 122 22.27 17.01 -14.97
N SER A 123 23.26 16.84 -14.09
CA SER A 123 23.14 15.93 -12.94
C SER A 123 22.06 16.38 -11.94
N TYR A 124 21.93 17.69 -11.70
CA TYR A 124 20.87 18.26 -10.87
C TYR A 124 19.49 18.04 -11.48
N SER A 125 19.35 18.21 -12.80
CA SER A 125 18.10 17.93 -13.52
C SER A 125 17.72 16.45 -13.45
N CYS A 126 18.67 15.53 -13.67
CA CYS A 126 18.43 14.09 -13.52
C CYS A 126 17.98 13.73 -12.10
N PHE A 127 18.62 14.30 -11.07
CA PHE A 127 18.25 14.07 -9.68
C PHE A 127 16.87 14.62 -9.35
N ALA A 128 16.54 15.83 -9.80
CA ALA A 128 15.23 16.43 -9.61
C ALA A 128 14.11 15.57 -10.23
N ILE A 129 14.31 15.07 -11.45
CA ILE A 129 13.35 14.20 -12.13
C ILE A 129 13.22 12.86 -11.38
N LEU A 130 14.34 12.27 -10.94
CA LEU A 130 14.32 11.02 -10.17
C LEU A 130 13.54 11.17 -8.85
N ALA A 131 13.73 12.29 -8.14
CA ALA A 131 13.04 12.58 -6.89
C ALA A 131 11.52 12.84 -7.09
N LEU A 132 11.14 13.41 -8.24
CA LEU A 132 9.74 13.68 -8.57
C LEU A 132 9.01 12.49 -9.20
N LEU A 133 9.74 11.48 -9.67
CA LEU A 133 9.21 10.27 -10.29
C LEU A 133 8.07 9.59 -9.48
N PRO A 134 8.22 9.30 -8.17
CA PRO A 134 7.13 8.68 -7.39
C PRO A 134 5.89 9.58 -7.30
N SER A 135 6.06 10.90 -7.25
CA SER A 135 4.95 11.85 -7.24
C SER A 135 4.20 11.82 -8.58
N ILE A 136 4.92 11.85 -9.70
CA ILE A 136 4.34 11.82 -11.06
C ILE A 136 3.54 10.55 -11.27
N LEU A 137 4.10 9.39 -10.92
CA LEU A 137 3.40 8.10 -11.03
C LEU A 137 2.14 8.07 -10.17
N GLY A 138 2.24 8.51 -8.91
CA GLY A 138 1.09 8.56 -8.01
C GLY A 138 -0.01 9.51 -8.48
N PHE A 139 0.33 10.62 -9.15
CA PHE A 139 -0.66 11.50 -9.77
C PHE A 139 -1.33 10.84 -10.97
N GLY A 140 -0.57 10.19 -11.85
CA GLY A 140 -1.10 9.45 -13.00
C GLY A 140 -2.11 8.37 -12.59
N GLU A 141 -1.76 7.54 -11.60
CA GLU A 141 -2.64 6.48 -11.10
C GLU A 141 -3.94 7.03 -10.50
N LYS A 142 -3.88 8.13 -9.74
CA LYS A 142 -5.07 8.79 -9.19
C LYS A 142 -6.01 9.29 -10.27
N ILE A 143 -5.48 9.85 -11.36
CA ILE A 143 -6.28 10.32 -12.50
C ILE A 143 -6.94 9.13 -13.20
N SER A 144 -6.17 8.07 -13.50
CA SER A 144 -6.69 6.85 -14.10
C SER A 144 -7.78 6.21 -13.22
N TRP A 145 -7.59 6.17 -11.91
CA TRP A 145 -8.59 5.65 -10.97
C TRP A 145 -9.90 6.44 -11.03
N LYS A 146 -9.85 7.77 -10.95
CA LYS A 146 -11.03 8.63 -11.08
C LYS A 146 -11.74 8.45 -12.42
N TYR A 147 -10.97 8.31 -13.50
CA TYR A 147 -11.52 8.02 -14.82
C TYR A 147 -12.29 6.70 -14.85
N TYR A 148 -11.70 5.62 -14.32
CA TYR A 148 -12.38 4.32 -14.26
C TYR A 148 -13.60 4.31 -13.34
N GLU A 149 -13.57 5.04 -12.22
CA GLU A 149 -14.72 5.18 -11.32
C GLU A 149 -15.89 5.92 -11.98
N SER A 150 -15.61 6.95 -12.79
CA SER A 150 -16.64 7.69 -13.52
C SER A 150 -17.30 6.93 -14.69
N LYS A 151 -16.68 5.83 -15.13
CA LYS A 151 -17.14 5.01 -16.26
C LYS A 151 -18.03 3.84 -15.83
N ILE A 152 -18.11 3.58 -14.52
CA ILE A 152 -19.00 2.59 -13.88
C ILE A 152 -20.32 3.27 -13.55
#